data_AF-A0A327MRH1-F1
#
_entry.id   AF-A0A327MRH1-F1
#
_cell.length_a   1.000
_cell.length_b   1.000
_cell.length_c   1.000
_cell.angle_alpha   90.00
_cell.angle_beta   90.00
_cell.angle_gamma   90.00
#
_symmetry.space_group_name_H-M   'P 1'
#
loop_
_entity.id
_entity.type
_entity.pdbx_description
1 polymer ?
#
loop_
_entity_poly.entity_id
_entity_poly.type
_entity_poly.pdbx_seq_one_letter_code
_entity_poly.pdbx_strand_id
1 'polypeptide(L)'
;MVNSVSRKPSSRLSRSVMAIGALTLAVLVTGFLLWPKSPTNLAQEGAQARAQLLQQWGAGEIAVLVRHAERCDRSSNPCLGPADGITRVGSEAAAGVGQGLARLGLTQTDILTSPVTRTVQTAHYMFNSDPRTQEWLATCGTTLRNDVVAHKVAHRNLVLVTHSGCIADFEKQTGFKHSAKDAEYGSALFVRIDGNGLLQVLGIVNAEDWNTLLQEKN
;
A
#
# COMPACT_ATOMS: atom_id res chain seq x y z
N MET A 1 48.16 -38.62 -33.40
CA MET A 1 46.71 -38.34 -33.55
C MET A 1 46.03 -38.74 -32.25
N VAL A 2 45.60 -37.76 -31.44
CA VAL A 2 44.96 -38.01 -30.14
C VAL A 2 43.49 -38.33 -30.39
N ASN A 3 43.09 -39.59 -30.19
CA ASN A 3 41.69 -40.01 -30.32
C ASN A 3 40.89 -39.49 -29.13
N SER A 4 40.03 -38.50 -29.38
CA SER A 4 39.04 -38.03 -28.42
C SER A 4 37.95 -39.09 -28.26
N VAL A 5 37.93 -39.78 -27.11
CA VAL A 5 36.87 -40.71 -26.75
C VAL A 5 35.65 -39.89 -26.33
N SER A 6 34.70 -39.71 -27.26
CA SER A 6 33.40 -39.14 -26.97
C SER A 6 32.56 -40.16 -26.18
N ARG A 7 32.55 -40.02 -24.84
CA ARG A 7 31.68 -40.82 -23.96
C ARG A 7 30.23 -40.38 -24.16
N LYS A 8 29.40 -41.25 -24.76
CA LYS A 8 27.94 -41.07 -24.79
C LYS A 8 27.40 -41.01 -23.35
N PRO A 9 26.62 -39.99 -22.97
CA PRO A 9 26.03 -39.91 -21.63
C PRO A 9 25.05 -41.08 -21.42
N SER A 10 25.08 -41.69 -20.24
CA SER A 10 24.19 -42.81 -19.91
C SER A 10 22.72 -42.34 -19.91
N SER A 11 21.79 -43.20 -20.33
CA SER A 11 20.35 -42.88 -20.38
C SER A 11 19.77 -42.48 -19.03
N ARG A 12 20.37 -42.95 -17.93
CA ARG A 12 20.03 -42.53 -16.56
C ARG A 12 20.46 -41.09 -16.28
N LEU A 13 21.66 -40.69 -16.70
CA LEU A 13 22.14 -39.32 -16.54
C LEU A 13 21.28 -38.32 -17.33
N SER A 14 20.90 -38.67 -18.56
CA SER A 14 20.00 -37.85 -19.39
C SER A 14 18.60 -37.69 -18.76
N ARG A 15 18.03 -38.78 -18.21
CA ARG A 15 16.75 -38.73 -17.48
C ARG A 15 16.83 -37.90 -16.19
N SER A 16 17.91 -38.01 -15.42
CA SER A 16 18.12 -37.20 -14.22
C SER A 16 18.25 -35.71 -14.55
N VAL A 17 18.98 -35.36 -15.61
CA VAL A 17 19.10 -33.96 -16.07
C VAL A 17 17.74 -33.40 -16.52
N MET A 18 16.93 -34.18 -17.26
CA MET A 18 15.58 -33.76 -17.63
C MET A 18 14.66 -33.58 -16.42
N ALA A 19 14.71 -34.49 -15.45
CA ALA A 19 13.90 -34.41 -14.24
C ALA A 19 14.25 -33.18 -13.39
N ILE A 20 15.55 -32.87 -13.23
CA ILE A 20 16.02 -31.66 -12.55
C ILE A 20 15.60 -30.40 -13.33
N GLY A 21 15.70 -30.42 -14.66
CA GLY A 21 15.24 -29.32 -15.51
C GLY A 21 13.74 -29.05 -15.36
N ALA A 22 12.92 -30.10 -15.32
CA ALA A 22 11.48 -29.96 -15.12
C ALA A 22 11.15 -29.45 -13.70
N LEU A 23 11.84 -29.95 -12.68
CA LEU A 23 11.62 -29.52 -11.28
C LEU A 23 12.01 -28.06 -11.07
N THR A 24 13.15 -27.63 -11.62
CA THR A 24 13.61 -26.23 -11.54
C THR A 24 12.66 -25.29 -12.28
N LEU A 25 12.19 -25.65 -13.47
CA LEU A 25 11.19 -24.87 -14.19
C LEU A 25 9.87 -24.77 -13.40
N ALA A 26 9.41 -25.87 -12.80
CA ALA A 26 8.21 -25.87 -11.97
C ALA A 26 8.36 -24.91 -10.78
N VAL A 27 9.48 -24.96 -10.06
CA VAL A 27 9.75 -24.04 -8.93
C VAL A 27 9.77 -22.58 -9.38
N LEU A 28 10.40 -22.26 -10.52
CA LEU A 28 10.44 -20.89 -11.04
C LEU A 28 9.05 -20.39 -11.46
N VAL A 29 8.26 -21.22 -12.15
CA VAL A 29 6.90 -20.87 -12.56
C VAL A 29 6.00 -20.68 -11.35
N THR A 30 6.06 -21.59 -10.36
CA THR A 30 5.30 -21.46 -9.12
C THR A 30 5.70 -20.21 -8.34
N GLY A 31 6.99 -19.93 -8.21
CA GLY A 31 7.48 -18.72 -7.55
C GLY A 31 7.02 -17.43 -8.25
N PHE A 32 6.99 -17.43 -9.59
CA PHE A 32 6.47 -16.30 -10.37
C PHE A 32 4.96 -16.13 -10.23
N LEU A 33 4.19 -17.22 -10.24
CA LEU A 33 2.73 -17.19 -10.06
C LEU A 33 2.31 -16.76 -8.66
N LEU A 34 3.10 -17.12 -7.64
CA LEU A 34 2.87 -16.77 -6.25
C LEU A 34 3.51 -15.44 -5.84
N TRP A 35 4.20 -14.73 -6.75
CA TRP A 35 4.76 -13.42 -6.44
C TRP A 35 3.63 -12.45 -6.13
N PRO A 36 3.62 -11.81 -4.94
CA PRO A 36 2.53 -10.93 -4.54
C PRO A 36 2.46 -9.74 -5.49
N LYS A 37 1.33 -9.65 -6.21
CA LYS A 37 1.10 -8.57 -7.16
C LYS A 37 0.72 -7.29 -6.44
N SER A 38 -0.09 -7.37 -5.39
CA SER A 38 -0.51 -6.23 -4.59
C SER A 38 -0.61 -6.61 -3.12
N PRO A 39 -0.57 -5.63 -2.19
CA PRO A 39 -0.88 -5.87 -0.78
C PRO A 39 -2.28 -6.49 -0.62
N THR A 40 -2.47 -7.33 0.40
CA THR A 40 -3.78 -7.94 0.68
C THR A 40 -4.74 -6.92 1.29
N ASN A 41 -6.04 -7.16 1.15
CA ASN A 41 -7.05 -6.29 1.75
C ASN A 41 -7.26 -6.66 3.22
N LEU A 42 -6.85 -5.77 4.13
CA LEU A 42 -6.89 -5.98 5.59
C LEU A 42 -8.30 -6.16 6.13
N ALA A 43 -9.32 -5.65 5.45
CA ALA A 43 -10.70 -5.84 5.85
C ALA A 43 -11.18 -7.30 5.63
N GLN A 44 -10.52 -8.04 4.75
CA GLN A 44 -10.81 -9.44 4.46
C GLN A 44 -9.99 -10.41 5.33
N GLU A 45 -8.96 -9.90 6.01
CA GLU A 45 -8.10 -10.69 6.89
C GLU A 45 -8.81 -11.13 8.18
N GLY A 46 -8.29 -12.20 8.79
CA GLY A 46 -8.84 -12.79 10.02
C GLY A 46 -8.60 -11.95 11.29
N ALA A 47 -9.23 -12.37 12.38
CA ALA A 47 -9.18 -11.68 13.68
C ALA A 47 -7.75 -11.44 14.20
N GLN A 48 -6.82 -12.37 13.96
CA GLN A 48 -5.42 -12.24 14.37
C GLN A 48 -4.72 -11.06 13.69
N ALA A 49 -4.87 -10.91 12.37
CA ALA A 49 -4.26 -9.80 11.62
C ALA A 49 -4.82 -8.45 12.08
N ARG A 50 -6.13 -8.40 12.36
CA ARG A 50 -6.79 -7.20 12.88
C ARG A 50 -6.32 -6.85 14.29
N ALA A 51 -6.22 -7.84 15.18
CA ALA A 51 -5.68 -7.63 16.52
C ALA A 51 -4.24 -7.12 16.48
N GLN A 52 -3.42 -7.65 15.57
CA GLN A 52 -2.06 -7.18 15.35
C GLN A 52 -2.02 -5.74 14.82
N LEU A 53 -2.88 -5.39 13.86
CA LEU A 53 -3.02 -4.02 13.36
C LEU A 53 -3.37 -3.05 14.49
N LEU A 54 -4.37 -3.39 15.31
CA LEU A 54 -4.79 -2.56 16.45
C LEU A 54 -3.69 -2.41 17.50
N GLN A 55 -2.97 -3.50 17.79
CA GLN A 55 -1.84 -3.47 18.72
C GLN A 55 -0.71 -2.56 18.21
N GLN A 56 -0.36 -2.66 16.92
CA GLN A 56 0.67 -1.83 16.30
C GLN A 56 0.23 -0.36 16.18
N TRP A 57 -1.05 -0.11 15.90
CA TRP A 57 -1.62 1.23 15.91
C TRP A 57 -1.53 1.87 17.30
N GLY A 58 -1.91 1.13 18.35
CA GLY A 58 -1.81 1.58 19.74
C GLY A 58 -0.37 1.84 20.19
N ALA A 59 0.60 1.12 19.64
CA ALA A 59 2.02 1.35 19.86
C ALA A 59 2.59 2.55 19.06
N GLY A 60 1.79 3.15 18.17
CA GLY A 60 2.22 4.24 17.31
C GLY A 60 3.22 3.78 16.25
N GLU A 61 3.13 2.55 15.76
CA GLU A 61 4.06 1.96 14.78
C GLU A 61 3.56 2.03 13.33
N ILE A 62 2.42 2.68 13.06
CA ILE A 62 1.78 2.63 11.74
C ILE A 62 2.03 3.90 10.94
N ALA A 63 2.37 3.75 9.66
CA ALA A 63 2.19 4.74 8.62
C ALA A 63 1.06 4.31 7.68
N VAL A 64 0.22 5.26 7.26
CA VAL A 64 -0.89 5.03 6.32
C VAL A 64 -0.74 5.97 5.13
N LEU A 65 -0.62 5.43 3.93
CA LEU A 65 -0.65 6.23 2.69
C LEU A 65 -2.05 6.13 2.08
N VAL A 66 -2.75 7.26 2.03
CA VAL A 66 -4.13 7.35 1.52
C VAL A 66 -4.10 8.01 0.16
N ARG A 67 -4.69 7.37 -0.86
CA ARG A 67 -4.92 8.03 -2.15
C ARG A 67 -6.01 9.08 -1.98
N HIS A 68 -5.82 10.24 -2.60
CA HIS A 68 -6.89 11.24 -2.73
C HIS A 68 -8.22 10.64 -3.24
N ALA A 69 -9.34 11.26 -2.90
CA ALA A 69 -10.67 10.83 -3.31
C ALA A 69 -10.95 11.13 -4.80
N GLU A 70 -12.13 10.75 -5.30
CA GLU A 70 -12.51 10.93 -6.70
C GLU A 70 -12.30 12.38 -7.19
N ARG A 71 -11.52 12.52 -8.27
CA ARG A 71 -11.16 13.81 -8.88
C ARG A 71 -12.20 14.28 -9.88
N CYS A 72 -12.32 15.61 -10.01
CA CYS A 72 -13.25 16.29 -10.90
C CYS A 72 -12.95 16.14 -12.40
N ASP A 73 -11.69 16.31 -12.81
CA ASP A 73 -11.20 16.24 -14.19
C ASP A 73 -11.37 14.86 -14.88
N ARG A 74 -11.84 13.84 -14.15
CA ARG A 74 -12.03 12.47 -14.63
C ARG A 74 -13.40 11.90 -14.26
N SER A 75 -14.35 12.74 -13.87
CA SER A 75 -15.68 12.34 -13.40
C SER A 75 -16.76 13.25 -13.96
N SER A 76 -17.98 12.74 -14.10
CA SER A 76 -19.18 13.53 -14.39
C SER A 76 -19.93 13.96 -13.12
N ASN A 77 -19.47 13.53 -11.94
CA ASN A 77 -20.09 13.91 -10.67
C ASN A 77 -19.87 15.39 -10.35
N PRO A 78 -20.80 16.03 -9.61
CA PRO A 78 -20.66 17.43 -9.22
C PRO A 78 -19.36 17.70 -8.44
N CYS A 79 -18.66 18.77 -8.82
CA CYS A 79 -17.45 19.25 -8.16
C CYS A 79 -17.75 20.11 -6.93
N LEU A 80 -16.86 20.07 -5.93
CA LEU A 80 -16.93 20.95 -4.76
C LEU A 80 -16.34 22.34 -5.04
N GLY A 81 -15.58 22.48 -6.12
CA GLY A 81 -14.97 23.74 -6.51
C GLY A 81 -14.15 23.58 -7.79
N PRO A 82 -12.82 23.76 -7.73
CA PRO A 82 -11.98 23.80 -8.92
C PRO A 82 -11.90 22.43 -9.63
N ALA A 83 -11.59 22.47 -10.93
CA ALA A 83 -11.55 21.29 -11.79
C ALA A 83 -10.46 20.27 -11.40
N ASP A 84 -9.40 20.71 -10.72
CA ASP A 84 -8.32 19.86 -10.19
C ASP A 84 -8.57 19.36 -8.76
N GLY A 85 -9.76 19.65 -8.21
CA GLY A 85 -10.23 19.20 -6.90
C GLY A 85 -10.94 17.84 -6.92
N ILE A 86 -11.74 17.58 -5.88
CA ILE A 86 -12.54 16.38 -5.73
C ILE A 86 -14.04 16.62 -5.96
N THR A 87 -14.74 15.55 -6.30
CA THR A 87 -16.20 15.54 -6.46
C THR A 87 -16.90 15.52 -5.10
N ARG A 88 -18.19 15.87 -5.08
CA ARG A 88 -19.03 15.79 -3.86
C ARG A 88 -19.06 14.37 -3.30
N VAL A 89 -19.29 13.37 -4.15
CA VAL A 89 -19.23 11.96 -3.71
C VAL A 89 -17.83 11.57 -3.24
N GLY A 90 -16.78 12.15 -3.83
CA GLY A 90 -15.41 12.02 -3.34
C GLY A 90 -15.24 12.54 -1.92
N SER A 91 -15.83 13.69 -1.55
CA SER A 91 -15.79 14.18 -0.17
C SER A 91 -16.53 13.29 0.82
N GLU A 92 -17.66 12.72 0.43
CA GLU A 92 -18.43 11.80 1.28
C GLU A 92 -17.61 10.52 1.55
N ALA A 93 -16.96 9.98 0.51
CA ALA A 93 -16.04 8.86 0.65
C ALA A 93 -14.83 9.21 1.53
N ALA A 94 -14.22 10.38 1.34
CA ALA A 94 -13.11 10.87 2.17
C ALA A 94 -13.50 10.97 3.65
N ALA A 95 -14.70 11.48 3.94
CA ALA A 95 -15.22 11.52 5.30
C ALA A 95 -15.39 10.11 5.90
N GLY A 96 -15.82 9.13 5.10
CA GLY A 96 -15.89 7.72 5.52
C GLY A 96 -14.53 7.14 5.90
N VAL A 97 -13.51 7.39 5.08
CA VAL A 97 -12.11 6.99 5.38
C VAL A 97 -11.62 7.66 6.66
N GLY A 98 -11.86 8.97 6.80
CA GLY A 98 -11.51 9.74 7.99
C GLY A 98 -12.16 9.22 9.27
N GLN A 99 -13.45 8.88 9.21
CA GLN A 99 -14.17 8.24 10.32
C GLN A 99 -13.57 6.87 10.67
N GLY A 100 -13.20 6.08 9.67
CA GLY A 100 -12.53 4.79 9.86
C GLY A 100 -11.21 4.94 10.63
N LEU A 101 -10.36 5.88 10.21
CA LEU A 101 -9.12 6.22 10.92
C LEU A 101 -9.38 6.78 12.33
N ALA A 102 -10.41 7.61 12.50
CA ALA A 102 -10.79 8.16 13.79
C ALA A 102 -11.18 7.07 14.79
N ARG A 103 -11.83 6.00 14.34
CA ARG A 103 -12.17 4.82 15.18
C ARG A 103 -10.93 4.04 15.64
N LEU A 104 -9.82 4.09 14.91
CA LEU A 104 -8.53 3.54 15.38
C LEU A 104 -7.90 4.42 16.48
N GLY A 105 -8.25 5.71 16.53
CA GLY A 105 -7.76 6.70 17.48
C GLY A 105 -6.63 7.55 16.91
N LEU A 106 -6.84 8.88 16.84
CA LEU A 106 -5.91 9.83 16.19
C LEU A 106 -5.03 10.63 17.16
N THR A 107 -5.13 10.41 18.47
CA THR A 107 -4.45 11.23 19.50
C THR A 107 -2.93 11.24 19.35
N GLN A 108 -2.33 10.12 18.93
CA GLN A 108 -0.90 9.97 18.70
C GLN A 108 -0.61 9.79 17.22
N THR A 109 -1.15 10.69 16.40
CA THR A 109 -1.02 10.60 14.94
C THR A 109 -0.59 11.94 14.35
N ASP A 110 0.46 11.91 13.53
CA ASP A 110 0.83 13.02 12.66
C ASP A 110 0.11 12.87 11.32
N ILE A 111 -0.44 13.97 10.80
CA ILE A 111 -1.21 13.97 9.56
C ILE A 111 -0.60 14.97 8.60
N LEU A 112 -0.23 14.50 7.41
CA LEU A 112 0.38 15.28 6.34
C LEU A 112 -0.35 15.05 5.03
N THR A 113 -0.34 16.04 4.14
CA THR A 113 -0.98 15.92 2.82
C THR A 113 -0.09 16.53 1.73
N SER A 114 -0.21 16.04 0.49
CA SER A 114 0.39 16.76 -0.63
C SER A 114 -0.27 18.13 -0.81
N PRO A 115 0.45 19.16 -1.29
CA PRO A 115 -0.08 20.50 -1.51
C PRO A 115 -1.10 20.59 -2.67
N VAL A 116 -1.27 19.52 -3.46
CA VAL A 116 -2.19 19.52 -4.60
C VAL A 116 -3.65 19.61 -4.14
N THR A 117 -4.47 20.41 -4.84
CA THR A 117 -5.87 20.71 -4.50
C THR A 117 -6.69 19.49 -4.07
N ARG A 118 -6.70 18.42 -4.87
CA ARG A 118 -7.42 17.18 -4.54
C ARG A 118 -6.95 16.47 -3.26
N THR A 119 -5.65 16.49 -2.93
CA THR A 119 -5.15 15.88 -1.69
C THR A 119 -5.46 16.76 -0.49
N VAL A 120 -5.39 18.09 -0.64
CA VAL A 120 -5.79 19.06 0.39
C VAL A 120 -7.28 18.90 0.71
N GLN A 121 -8.15 18.91 -0.30
CA GLN A 121 -9.59 18.71 -0.10
C GLN A 121 -9.90 17.33 0.48
N THR A 122 -9.26 16.26 0.01
CA THR A 122 -9.46 14.92 0.60
C THR A 122 -9.11 14.93 2.09
N ALA A 123 -7.94 15.48 2.45
CA ALA A 123 -7.51 15.57 3.84
C ALA A 123 -8.47 16.41 4.68
N HIS A 124 -8.96 17.53 4.14
CA HIS A 124 -9.97 18.37 4.79
C HIS A 124 -11.20 17.57 5.19
N TYR A 125 -11.79 16.81 4.25
CA TYR A 125 -12.98 16.02 4.52
C TYR A 125 -12.73 14.78 5.39
N MET A 126 -11.52 14.22 5.37
CA MET A 126 -11.15 13.15 6.29
C MET A 126 -11.07 13.63 7.75
N PHE A 127 -10.50 14.81 7.99
CA PHE A 127 -10.09 15.22 9.33
C PHE A 127 -10.80 16.46 9.87
N ASN A 128 -11.74 17.02 9.11
CA ASN A 128 -12.45 18.27 9.44
C ASN A 128 -11.49 19.40 9.87
N SER A 129 -10.32 19.44 9.23
CA SER A 129 -9.19 20.34 9.49
C SER A 129 -8.26 20.31 8.29
N ASP A 130 -7.34 21.27 8.17
CA ASP A 130 -6.37 21.33 7.06
C ASP A 130 -4.98 20.87 7.54
N PRO A 131 -4.58 19.60 7.30
CA PRO A 131 -3.28 19.12 7.74
C PRO A 131 -2.14 19.82 7.01
N ARG A 132 -0.94 19.78 7.61
CA ARG A 132 0.25 20.41 7.03
C ARG A 132 0.58 19.80 5.65
N THR A 133 0.83 20.67 4.68
CA THR A 133 1.24 20.26 3.34
C THR A 133 2.74 19.93 3.28
N GLN A 134 3.10 18.96 2.43
CA GLN A 134 4.49 18.56 2.19
C GLN A 134 4.73 18.23 0.72
N GLU A 135 5.72 18.87 0.09
CA GLU A 135 6.02 18.71 -1.34
C GLU A 135 6.46 17.29 -1.73
N TRP A 136 7.12 16.56 -0.82
CA TRP A 136 7.56 15.19 -1.07
C TRP A 136 6.38 14.21 -1.24
N LEU A 137 5.19 14.56 -0.77
CA LEU A 137 3.95 13.80 -1.00
C LEU A 137 3.32 14.04 -2.38
N ALA A 138 3.81 15.04 -3.13
CA ALA A 138 3.38 15.32 -4.51
C ALA A 138 4.43 14.87 -5.53
N THR A 139 5.71 15.12 -5.24
CA THR A 139 6.84 14.77 -6.13
C THR A 139 7.21 13.30 -6.04
N CYS A 140 7.15 12.72 -4.84
CA CYS A 140 7.31 11.29 -4.59
C CYS A 140 8.62 10.75 -5.21
N GLY A 141 8.56 9.62 -5.92
CA GLY A 141 9.70 9.05 -6.65
C GLY A 141 10.46 7.96 -5.90
N THR A 142 11.70 7.73 -6.30
CA THR A 142 12.52 6.59 -5.87
C THR A 142 12.93 6.60 -4.39
N THR A 143 12.72 7.72 -3.69
CA THR A 143 13.04 7.89 -2.28
C THR A 143 11.84 7.75 -1.36
N LEU A 144 10.61 7.68 -1.88
CA LEU A 144 9.40 7.79 -1.09
C LEU A 144 9.35 6.82 0.11
N ARG A 145 9.81 5.57 -0.04
CA ARG A 145 9.91 4.63 1.09
C ARG A 145 10.74 5.21 2.23
N ASN A 146 11.93 5.73 1.91
CA ASN A 146 12.85 6.28 2.90
C ASN A 146 12.32 7.60 3.45
N ASP A 147 11.65 8.41 2.64
CA ASP A 147 11.02 9.66 3.09
C ASP A 147 9.91 9.38 4.12
N VAL A 148 9.08 8.36 3.89
CA VAL A 148 8.06 7.92 4.86
C VAL A 148 8.70 7.49 6.18
N VAL A 149 9.78 6.69 6.14
CA VAL A 149 10.51 6.27 7.35
C VAL A 149 11.12 7.47 8.07
N ALA A 150 11.71 8.41 7.34
CA ALA A 150 12.36 9.59 7.91
C ALA A 150 11.37 10.56 8.58
N HIS A 151 10.13 10.63 8.11
CA HIS A 151 9.07 11.48 8.68
C HIS A 151 8.24 10.76 9.75
N LYS A 152 8.46 9.46 9.97
CA LYS A 152 7.75 8.69 10.98
C LYS A 152 8.37 8.95 12.35
N VAL A 153 7.61 9.60 13.24
CA VAL A 153 8.02 9.83 14.62
C VAL A 153 7.78 8.57 15.46
N ALA A 154 8.74 8.22 16.31
CA ALA A 154 8.62 7.08 17.22
C ALA A 154 7.37 7.26 18.12
N HIS A 155 6.63 6.16 18.33
CA HIS A 155 5.40 6.12 19.13
C HIS A 155 4.25 7.02 18.64
N ARG A 156 4.32 7.53 17.41
CA ARG A 156 3.23 8.26 16.76
C ARG A 156 2.92 7.68 15.40
N ASN A 157 1.67 7.37 15.14
CA ASN A 157 1.24 6.98 13.81
C ASN A 157 1.43 8.14 12.82
N LEU A 158 1.51 7.84 11.53
CA LEU A 158 1.66 8.83 10.47
C LEU A 158 0.62 8.58 9.39
N VAL A 159 -0.24 9.57 9.08
CA VAL A 159 -1.19 9.49 7.96
C VAL A 159 -0.80 10.47 6.88
N LEU A 160 -0.71 9.97 5.64
CA LEU A 160 -0.19 10.67 4.48
C LEU A 160 -1.23 10.66 3.36
N VAL A 161 -1.79 11.81 3.01
CA VAL A 161 -2.71 11.91 1.86
C VAL A 161 -1.93 12.26 0.59
N THR A 162 -1.94 11.36 -0.38
CA THR A 162 -1.07 11.39 -1.58
C THR A 162 -1.80 10.86 -2.84
N HIS A 163 -1.04 10.42 -3.84
CA HIS A 163 -1.52 10.03 -5.18
C HIS A 163 -1.27 8.54 -5.43
N SER A 164 -2.02 7.96 -6.38
CA SER A 164 -1.84 6.55 -6.76
C SER A 164 -0.42 6.25 -7.24
N GLY A 165 0.17 7.14 -8.05
CA GLY A 165 1.54 6.97 -8.54
C GLY A 165 2.58 6.93 -7.42
N CYS A 166 2.39 7.72 -6.36
CA CYS A 166 3.25 7.70 -5.18
C CYS A 166 3.12 6.37 -4.44
N ILE A 167 1.90 5.90 -4.21
CA ILE A 167 1.67 4.59 -3.59
C ILE A 167 2.30 3.47 -4.44
N ALA A 168 2.18 3.53 -5.77
CA ALA A 168 2.80 2.57 -6.66
C ALA A 168 4.34 2.58 -6.59
N ASP A 169 4.97 3.76 -6.47
CA ASP A 169 6.42 3.87 -6.28
C ASP A 169 6.85 3.30 -4.92
N PHE A 170 6.08 3.56 -3.86
CA PHE A 170 6.31 2.99 -2.53
C PHE A 170 6.19 1.45 -2.54
N GLU A 171 5.15 0.92 -3.18
CA GLU A 171 4.93 -0.53 -3.34
C GLU A 171 6.09 -1.22 -4.06
N LYS A 172 6.58 -0.64 -5.16
CA LYS A 172 7.75 -1.17 -5.88
C LYS A 172 9.00 -1.20 -5.00
N GLN A 173 9.20 -0.19 -4.17
CA GLN A 173 10.32 -0.08 -3.23
C GLN A 173 10.21 -1.04 -2.04
N THR A 174 9.02 -1.63 -1.82
CA THR A 174 8.73 -2.52 -0.68
C THR A 174 8.44 -3.97 -1.09
N GLY A 175 8.67 -4.32 -2.36
CA GLY A 175 8.64 -5.71 -2.85
C GLY A 175 7.47 -6.03 -3.80
N PHE A 176 6.53 -5.10 -3.98
CA PHE A 176 5.36 -5.23 -4.85
C PHE A 176 5.66 -4.63 -6.24
N LYS A 177 6.67 -5.18 -6.92
CA LYS A 177 7.16 -4.65 -8.21
C LYS A 177 6.18 -4.79 -9.38
N HIS A 178 5.15 -5.61 -9.22
CA HIS A 178 4.22 -5.99 -10.27
C HIS A 178 2.76 -5.69 -9.90
N SER A 179 2.52 -4.61 -9.15
CA SER A 179 1.16 -4.10 -8.91
C SER A 179 0.41 -3.96 -10.22
N ALA A 180 -0.56 -4.85 -10.41
CA ALA A 180 -1.38 -4.94 -11.62
C ALA A 180 -2.41 -3.81 -11.69
N LYS A 181 -2.64 -3.13 -10.57
CA LYS A 181 -3.60 -2.03 -10.42
C LYS A 181 -2.99 -0.94 -9.55
N ASP A 182 -3.25 0.30 -9.95
CA ASP A 182 -3.02 1.46 -9.10
C ASP A 182 -3.96 1.40 -7.88
N ALA A 183 -3.50 1.95 -6.75
CA ALA A 183 -4.33 2.13 -5.55
C ALA A 183 -5.65 2.83 -5.91
N GLU A 184 -6.80 2.37 -5.39
CA GLU A 184 -8.14 2.91 -5.70
C GLU A 184 -8.41 4.23 -4.97
N TYR A 185 -9.36 5.05 -5.44
CA TYR A 185 -9.68 6.34 -4.80
C TYR A 185 -10.07 6.13 -3.33
N GLY A 186 -9.46 6.89 -2.43
CA GLY A 186 -9.70 6.76 -0.98
C GLY A 186 -9.15 5.48 -0.34
N SER A 187 -8.48 4.60 -1.09
CA SER A 187 -7.80 3.44 -0.50
C SER A 187 -6.62 3.87 0.36
N ALA A 188 -6.35 3.08 1.39
CA ALA A 188 -5.34 3.34 2.42
C ALA A 188 -4.38 2.16 2.55
N LEU A 189 -3.11 2.38 2.22
CA LEU A 189 -2.03 1.41 2.40
C LEU A 189 -1.47 1.52 3.82
N PHE A 190 -1.55 0.43 4.58
CA PHE A 190 -1.03 0.33 5.93
C PHE A 190 0.36 -0.27 5.95
N VAL A 191 1.26 0.38 6.68
CA VAL A 191 2.66 0.02 6.80
C VAL A 191 3.05 0.09 8.26
N ARG A 192 3.69 -0.95 8.77
CA ARG A 192 4.36 -0.93 10.07
C ARG A 192 5.78 -0.40 9.91
N ILE A 193 6.17 0.51 10.78
CA ILE A 193 7.53 1.02 10.93
C ILE A 193 7.84 0.99 12.42
N ASP A 194 8.67 0.02 12.84
CA ASP A 194 9.03 -0.15 14.25
C ASP A 194 10.03 0.94 14.73
N GLY A 195 10.38 0.91 16.02
CA GLY A 195 11.32 1.86 16.62
C GLY A 195 12.74 1.85 16.02
N ASN A 196 13.10 0.82 15.25
CA ASN A 196 14.38 0.72 14.54
C ASN A 196 14.27 1.17 13.07
N GLY A 197 13.07 1.59 12.63
CA GLY A 197 12.79 1.94 11.24
C GLY A 197 12.58 0.73 10.33
N LEU A 198 12.39 -0.48 10.87
CA LEU A 198 12.09 -1.65 10.05
C LEU A 198 10.68 -1.52 9.48
N LEU A 199 10.61 -1.50 8.16
CA LEU A 199 9.38 -1.29 7.41
C LEU A 199 8.79 -2.63 6.94
N GLN A 200 7.51 -2.83 7.22
CA GLN A 200 6.70 -3.94 6.73
C GLN A 200 5.36 -3.44 6.18
N VAL A 201 5.05 -3.75 4.92
CA VAL A 201 3.69 -3.51 4.38
C VAL A 201 2.74 -4.52 5.00
N LEU A 202 1.64 -4.04 5.57
CA LEU A 202 0.62 -4.88 6.20
C LEU A 202 -0.48 -5.24 5.21
N GLY A 203 -0.94 -4.27 4.42
CA GLY A 203 -2.04 -4.46 3.47
C GLY A 203 -2.72 -3.14 3.13
N ILE A 204 -3.81 -3.21 2.39
CA ILE A 204 -4.63 -2.07 1.98
C ILE A 204 -6.03 -2.16 2.58
N VAL A 205 -6.70 -1.03 2.74
CA VAL A 205 -8.13 -0.94 3.02
C VAL A 205 -8.77 -0.05 1.97
N ASN A 206 -9.75 -0.55 1.23
CA ASN A 206 -10.48 0.26 0.27
C ASN A 206 -11.48 1.19 0.98
N ALA A 207 -11.93 2.24 0.30
CA ALA A 207 -12.83 3.23 0.89
C ALA A 207 -14.15 2.62 1.41
N GLU A 208 -14.68 1.63 0.70
CA GLU A 208 -15.90 0.90 1.05
C GLU A 208 -15.74 -0.08 2.22
N ASP A 209 -14.51 -0.49 2.52
CA ASP A 209 -14.21 -1.57 3.46
C ASP A 209 -13.94 -1.09 4.89
N TRP A 210 -13.90 0.22 5.14
CA TRP A 210 -13.61 0.77 6.47
C TRP A 210 -14.60 0.33 7.55
N ASN A 211 -15.85 0.08 7.18
CA ASN A 211 -16.84 -0.40 8.13
C ASN A 211 -16.61 -1.86 8.55
N THR A 212 -15.98 -2.67 7.72
CA THR A 212 -15.76 -4.10 8.00
C THR A 212 -14.43 -4.37 8.70
N LEU A 213 -13.46 -3.45 8.61
CA LEU A 213 -12.15 -3.55 9.27
C LEU A 213 -12.26 -3.72 10.80
N LEU A 214 -13.19 -3.00 11.42
CA LEU A 214 -13.36 -2.94 12.88
C LEU A 214 -14.59 -3.72 13.39
N GLN A 215 -15.32 -4.38 12.49
CA GLN A 215 -16.39 -5.29 12.89
C GLN A 215 -15.79 -6.65 13.23
N GLU A 216 -16.06 -7.16 14.44
CA GLU A 216 -15.87 -8.57 14.71
C GLU A 216 -16.78 -9.37 13.78
N LYS A 217 -16.20 -10.27 12.97
CA LYS A 217 -17.01 -11.29 12.29
C LYS A 217 -17.38 -12.30 13.37
N ASN A 218 -18.66 -12.30 13.77
CA ASN A 218 -19.26 -13.35 14.60
C ASN A 218 -19.07 -14.73 13.96
#